data_AF-A0A7V0S2A2-F1
#
_entry.id   AF-A0A7V0S2A2-F1
#
_cell.length_a   1.000
_cell.length_b   1.000
_cell.length_c   1.000
_cell.angle_alpha   90.00
_cell.angle_beta   90.00
_cell.angle_gamma   90.00
#
_symmetry.space_group_name_H-M   'P 1'
#
loop_
_entity.id
_entity.type
_entity.pdbx_description
1 polymer ?
#
loop_
_entity_poly.entity_id
_entity_poly.type
_entity_poly.pdbx_seq_one_letter_code
_entity_poly.pdbx_strand_id
1 'polypeptide(L)'
;MRKMKEKDFTSKFGKELPYYVPQGYFDSLPGCIQEKCASEYPITKKQNVTLWDTLKAQVSLAAGFAALAILAFAGYYVLQPTNNDAVILSNDDYIEIIQRNIYDYDEGSIVDEVKPLDTNDSLPRHDEEMIQYLLDENIDYTTLIEQY
;
A
#
# COMPACT_ATOMS: atom_id res chain seq x y z
N MET A 1 24.42 66.15 35.54
CA MET A 1 25.23 65.08 34.92
C MET A 1 25.81 64.18 36.02
N ARG A 2 25.23 63.00 36.27
CA ARG A 2 25.75 62.04 37.27
C ARG A 2 26.81 61.17 36.59
N LYS A 3 28.06 61.23 37.05
CA LYS A 3 29.04 60.18 36.76
C LYS A 3 28.73 58.97 37.63
N MET A 4 28.36 57.86 37.02
CA MET A 4 28.24 56.57 37.68
C MET A 4 29.64 56.08 38.07
N LYS A 5 29.85 55.89 39.36
CA LYS A 5 31.06 55.31 39.95
C LYS A 5 31.01 53.81 39.66
N GLU A 6 31.85 53.36 38.73
CA GLU A 6 32.11 51.95 38.46
C GLU A 6 32.62 51.32 39.77
N LYS A 7 31.84 50.37 40.31
CA LYS A 7 32.16 49.71 41.57
C LYS A 7 33.03 48.51 41.24
N ASP A 8 34.31 48.58 41.57
CA ASP A 8 35.27 47.48 41.45
C ASP A 8 34.76 46.24 42.20
N PHE A 9 34.18 45.30 41.44
CA PHE A 9 33.64 44.03 41.92
C PHE A 9 34.70 43.20 42.67
N THR A 10 35.97 43.40 42.32
CA THR A 10 37.15 42.74 42.87
C THR A 10 37.50 43.16 44.30
N SER A 11 36.92 44.25 44.82
CA SER A 11 37.19 44.72 46.19
C SER A 11 36.48 43.90 47.28
N LYS A 12 35.42 43.17 46.92
CA LYS A 12 34.61 42.36 47.86
C LYS A 12 35.13 40.93 48.06
N PHE A 13 35.93 40.42 47.13
CA PHE A 13 36.51 39.09 47.21
C PHE A 13 38.02 39.28 47.40
N GLY A 14 38.54 38.90 48.56
CA GLY A 14 39.98 38.96 48.82
C GLY A 14 40.77 38.26 47.71
N LYS A 15 42.00 38.71 47.44
CA LYS A 15 42.88 38.11 46.43
C LYS A 15 43.37 36.69 46.80
N GLU A 16 42.91 36.17 47.92
CA GLU A 16 43.28 34.86 48.44
C GLU A 16 42.40 33.81 47.75
N LEU A 17 43.03 32.83 47.09
CA LEU A 17 42.31 31.72 46.49
C LEU A 17 41.77 30.81 47.62
N PRO A 18 40.45 30.61 47.73
CA PRO A 18 39.86 29.75 48.75
C PRO A 18 40.05 28.26 48.46
N TYR A 19 40.57 27.92 47.28
CA TYR A 19 40.79 26.54 46.85
C TYR A 19 42.28 26.30 46.65
N TYR A 20 42.79 25.25 47.29
CA TYR A 20 44.16 24.77 47.12
C TYR A 20 44.09 23.36 46.54
N VAL A 21 44.90 23.11 45.52
CA VAL A 21 45.09 21.76 44.97
C VAL A 21 46.31 21.11 45.60
N PRO A 22 46.29 19.80 45.87
CA PRO A 22 47.48 19.08 46.31
C PRO A 22 48.65 19.28 45.33
N GLN A 23 49.86 19.34 45.89
CA GLN A 23 51.08 19.40 45.09
C GLN A 23 51.15 18.18 44.16
N GLY A 24 51.39 18.40 42.86
CA GLY A 24 51.47 17.33 41.87
C GLY A 24 50.12 16.82 41.33
N TYR A 25 48.98 17.43 41.71
CA TYR A 25 47.67 17.03 41.20
C TYR A 25 47.61 17.06 39.66
N PHE A 26 48.04 18.16 39.05
CA PHE A 26 48.03 18.32 37.59
C PHE A 26 49.11 17.49 36.88
N ASP A 27 50.15 17.04 37.59
CA ASP A 27 51.21 16.20 37.02
C ASP A 27 50.74 14.75 36.85
N SER A 28 49.91 14.26 37.77
CA SER A 28 49.37 12.89 37.74
C SER A 28 48.05 12.75 36.97
N LEU A 29 47.33 13.87 36.76
CA LEU A 29 46.03 13.89 36.10
C LEU A 29 46.03 13.31 34.66
N PRO A 30 47.00 13.63 33.77
CA PRO A 30 47.03 13.06 32.43
C PRO A 30 47.14 11.53 32.42
N GLY A 31 47.96 10.97 33.31
CA GLY A 31 48.13 9.52 33.44
C GLY A 31 46.86 8.83 33.92
N CYS A 32 46.19 9.40 34.91
CA CYS A 32 44.90 8.90 35.41
C CYS A 32 43.81 8.92 34.33
N ILE A 33 43.72 9.99 33.54
CA ILE A 33 42.77 10.08 32.42
C ILE A 33 43.12 9.02 31.36
N GLN A 34 44.39 8.84 31.03
CA GLN A 34 44.83 7.85 30.05
C GLN A 34 44.51 6.42 30.49
N GLU A 35 44.76 6.08 31.76
CA GLU A 35 44.43 4.79 32.34
C GLU A 35 42.91 4.54 32.34
N LYS A 36 42.13 5.57 32.67
CA LYS A 36 40.66 5.50 32.61
C LYS A 36 40.17 5.31 31.18
N CYS A 37 40.68 6.07 30.21
CA CYS A 37 40.34 5.87 28.80
C CYS A 37 40.74 4.46 28.34
N ALA A 38 41.93 3.98 28.69
CA ALA A 38 42.40 2.64 28.29
C ALA A 38 41.58 1.50 28.91
N SER A 39 41.02 1.69 30.11
CA SER A 39 40.17 0.71 30.79
C SER A 39 38.68 0.81 30.41
N GLU A 40 38.22 2.00 30.02
CA GLU A 40 36.84 2.30 29.65
C GLU A 40 36.54 2.03 28.16
N TYR A 41 37.56 1.71 27.36
CA TYR A 41 37.40 0.91 26.14
C TYR A 41 37.47 -0.57 26.53
N PRO A 42 36.34 -1.26 26.83
CA PRO A 42 36.32 -2.69 26.66
C PRO A 42 36.61 -2.90 25.18
N ILE A 43 37.81 -3.41 24.87
CA ILE A 43 38.06 -4.14 23.63
C ILE A 43 36.83 -5.04 23.50
N THR A 44 36.03 -4.72 22.51
CA THR A 44 34.71 -5.27 22.24
C THR A 44 34.72 -6.72 22.68
N LYS A 45 33.96 -7.04 23.73
CA LYS A 45 33.77 -8.43 24.16
C LYS A 45 33.44 -9.16 22.88
N LYS A 46 34.37 -9.98 22.39
CA LYS A 46 34.29 -10.62 21.08
C LYS A 46 33.09 -11.54 21.18
N GLN A 47 31.93 -11.01 20.83
CA GLN A 47 30.67 -11.72 20.90
C GLN A 47 30.86 -12.81 19.87
N ASN A 48 31.02 -14.04 20.34
CA ASN A 48 30.95 -15.23 19.50
C ASN A 48 29.51 -15.32 19.01
N VAL A 49 29.17 -14.46 18.05
CA VAL A 49 27.97 -14.60 17.25
C VAL A 49 28.14 -15.90 16.51
N THR A 50 27.41 -16.91 16.98
CA THR A 50 27.42 -18.21 16.36
C THR A 50 26.50 -18.12 15.15
N LEU A 51 26.83 -18.78 14.04
CA LEU A 51 26.06 -18.74 12.79
C LEU A 51 24.57 -19.08 12.98
N TRP A 52 24.20 -19.73 14.08
CA TRP A 52 22.81 -19.99 14.48
C TRP A 52 22.00 -18.73 14.83
N ASP A 53 22.62 -17.67 15.36
CA ASP A 53 21.89 -16.44 15.70
C ASP A 53 21.51 -15.63 14.45
N THR A 54 22.36 -15.63 13.42
CA THR A 54 22.04 -15.01 12.13
C THR A 54 21.03 -15.84 11.34
N LEU A 55 21.07 -17.17 11.48
CA LEU A 55 20.11 -18.07 10.83
C LEU A 55 18.70 -17.90 11.42
N LYS A 56 18.55 -17.69 12.73
CA LYS A 56 17.24 -17.42 13.36
C LYS A 56 16.56 -16.17 12.81
N ALA A 57 17.35 -15.12 12.52
CA ALA A 57 16.83 -13.91 11.90
C ALA A 57 16.31 -14.18 10.48
N GLN A 58 17.04 -14.97 9.68
CA GLN A 58 16.64 -15.32 8.31
C GLN A 58 15.44 -16.28 8.26
N VAL A 59 15.31 -17.19 9.23
CA VAL A 59 14.15 -18.08 9.34
C VAL A 59 12.86 -17.31 9.62
N SER A 60 12.91 -16.25 10.43
CA SER A 60 11.72 -15.41 10.69
C SER A 60 11.21 -14.71 9.42
N LEU A 61 12.13 -14.24 8.57
CA LEU A 61 11.79 -13.61 7.28
C LEU A 61 11.21 -14.63 6.31
N ALA A 62 11.83 -15.81 6.19
CA ALA A 62 11.35 -16.89 5.32
C ALA A 62 9.96 -17.41 5.75
N ALA A 63 9.72 -17.53 7.06
CA ALA A 63 8.42 -17.90 7.60
C ALA A 63 7.32 -16.87 7.26
N GLY A 64 7.65 -15.58 7.27
CA GLY A 64 6.73 -14.51 6.83
C GLY A 64 6.35 -14.65 5.35
N PHE A 65 7.32 -14.88 4.47
CA PHE A 65 7.03 -15.13 3.04
C PHE A 65 6.22 -16.40 2.81
N ALA A 66 6.51 -17.47 3.56
CA ALA A 66 5.74 -18.71 3.49
C ALA A 66 4.27 -18.48 3.93
N ALA A 67 4.05 -17.73 5.01
CA ALA A 67 2.71 -17.39 5.48
C ALA A 67 1.94 -16.54 4.44
N LEU A 68 2.60 -15.56 3.82
CA LEU A 68 1.99 -14.76 2.74
C LEU A 68 1.65 -15.62 1.52
N ALA A 69 2.52 -16.55 1.13
CA ALA A 69 2.26 -17.46 0.01
C ALA A 69 1.06 -18.38 0.29
N ILE A 70 0.93 -18.90 1.52
CA ILE A 70 -0.21 -19.72 1.93
C ILE A 70 -1.50 -18.90 1.89
N LEU A 71 -1.49 -17.67 2.42
CA LEU A 71 -2.65 -16.77 2.39
C LEU A 71 -3.04 -16.41 0.95
N ALA A 72 -2.08 -16.15 0.07
CA ALA A 72 -2.33 -15.87 -1.33
C ALA A 72 -2.93 -17.08 -2.05
N PHE A 73 -2.42 -18.28 -1.77
CA PHE A 73 -2.94 -19.52 -2.34
C PHE A 73 -4.36 -19.83 -1.85
N ALA A 74 -4.60 -19.70 -0.55
CA ALA A 74 -5.93 -19.87 0.03
C ALA A 74 -6.92 -18.82 -0.50
N GLY A 75 -6.49 -17.56 -0.60
CA GLY A 75 -7.26 -16.49 -1.22
C GLY A 75 -7.59 -16.80 -2.68
N TYR A 76 -6.62 -17.26 -3.47
CA TYR A 76 -6.86 -17.68 -4.84
C TYR A 76 -7.88 -18.82 -4.96
N TYR A 77 -7.86 -19.78 -4.03
CA TYR A 77 -8.84 -20.86 -4.01
C TYR A 77 -10.24 -20.40 -3.60
N VAL A 78 -10.35 -19.46 -2.65
CA VAL A 78 -11.63 -18.92 -2.18
C VAL A 78 -12.26 -17.93 -3.16
N LEU A 79 -11.43 -17.12 -3.83
CA LEU A 79 -11.88 -16.12 -4.81
C LEU A 79 -11.98 -16.65 -6.24
N GLN A 80 -11.65 -17.93 -6.50
CA GLN A 80 -11.94 -18.53 -7.81
C GLN A 80 -13.46 -18.48 -8.03
N PRO A 81 -13.95 -17.74 -9.04
CA PRO A 81 -15.37 -17.76 -9.38
C PRO A 81 -15.69 -19.18 -9.86
N THR A 82 -16.36 -19.96 -9.02
CA THR A 82 -16.66 -21.37 -9.29
C THR A 82 -17.73 -21.56 -10.36
N ASN A 83 -18.42 -20.52 -10.81
CA ASN A 83 -19.37 -20.64 -11.90
C ASN A 83 -19.15 -19.52 -12.92
N ASN A 84 -18.86 -19.93 -14.16
CA ASN A 84 -19.26 -19.18 -15.34
C ASN A 84 -20.79 -19.34 -15.49
N ASP A 85 -21.55 -18.96 -14.46
CA ASP A 85 -22.96 -18.73 -14.68
C ASP A 85 -22.98 -17.46 -15.52
N ALA A 86 -23.19 -17.64 -16.83
CA ALA A 86 -23.53 -16.53 -17.70
C ALA A 86 -24.63 -15.78 -16.97
N VAL A 87 -24.32 -14.56 -16.54
CA VAL A 87 -25.31 -13.69 -15.89
C VAL A 87 -26.35 -13.45 -16.96
N ILE A 88 -27.44 -14.22 -16.92
CA ILE A 88 -28.61 -13.97 -17.76
C ILE A 88 -29.20 -12.70 -17.17
N LEU A 89 -28.74 -11.56 -17.69
CA LEU A 89 -29.32 -10.26 -17.40
C LEU A 89 -30.80 -10.36 -17.77
N SER A 90 -31.67 -9.99 -16.84
CA SER A 90 -33.07 -9.81 -17.16
C SER A 90 -33.17 -8.76 -18.26
N ASN A 91 -34.14 -8.88 -19.16
CA ASN A 91 -34.32 -7.90 -20.26
C ASN A 91 -34.37 -6.46 -19.72
N ASP A 92 -34.95 -6.25 -18.54
CA ASP A 92 -35.03 -4.94 -17.89
C ASP A 92 -33.65 -4.40 -17.47
N ASP A 93 -32.75 -5.26 -16.98
CA ASP A 93 -31.39 -4.87 -16.55
C ASP A 93 -30.52 -4.48 -17.74
N TYR A 94 -30.68 -5.16 -18.88
CA TYR A 94 -29.94 -4.87 -20.10
C TYR A 94 -30.31 -3.49 -20.67
N ILE A 95 -31.60 -3.14 -20.66
CA ILE A 95 -32.07 -1.84 -21.11
C ILE A 95 -31.53 -0.71 -20.23
N GLU A 96 -31.50 -0.89 -18.91
CA GLU A 96 -30.93 0.11 -17.98
C GLU A 96 -29.42 0.34 -18.23
N ILE A 97 -28.66 -0.74 -18.43
CA ILE A 97 -27.22 -0.66 -18.70
C ILE A 97 -26.94 0.05 -20.01
N ILE A 98 -27.69 -0.26 -21.07
CA ILE A 98 -27.54 0.45 -22.35
C ILE A 98 -27.87 1.92 -22.14
N GLN A 99 -29.05 2.24 -21.59
CA GLN A 99 -29.52 3.62 -21.43
C GLN A 99 -28.51 4.50 -20.70
N ARG A 100 -27.86 3.96 -19.67
CA ARG A 100 -26.84 4.69 -18.91
C ARG A 100 -25.56 4.95 -19.72
N ASN A 101 -25.22 4.08 -20.66
CA ASN A 101 -23.99 4.13 -21.44
C ASN A 101 -24.23 4.48 -22.92
N ILE A 102 -25.43 4.91 -23.34
CA ILE A 102 -25.76 5.24 -24.75
C ILE A 102 -24.73 6.19 -25.37
N TYR A 103 -24.23 7.15 -24.59
CA TYR A 103 -23.26 8.14 -25.07
C TYR A 103 -21.82 7.61 -25.15
N ASP A 104 -21.54 6.46 -24.54
CA ASP A 104 -20.22 5.82 -24.55
C ASP A 104 -20.08 4.81 -25.69
N TYR A 105 -21.20 4.43 -26.34
CA TYR A 105 -21.21 3.56 -27.52
C TYR A 105 -21.27 4.40 -28.80
N ASP A 106 -20.24 4.29 -29.64
CA ASP A 106 -20.21 4.84 -31.00
C ASP A 106 -20.55 3.72 -32.01
N GLU A 107 -21.22 4.06 -33.11
CA GLU A 107 -21.66 3.08 -34.13
C GLU A 107 -20.48 2.27 -34.66
N GLY A 108 -19.31 2.91 -34.81
CA GLY A 108 -18.07 2.25 -35.23
C GLY A 108 -17.59 1.18 -34.24
N SER A 109 -17.78 1.36 -32.93
CA SER A 109 -17.37 0.38 -31.93
C SER A 109 -18.31 -0.83 -31.87
N ILE A 110 -19.60 -0.62 -32.19
CA ILE A 110 -20.58 -1.71 -32.27
C ILE A 110 -20.28 -2.59 -33.49
N VAL A 111 -19.96 -1.98 -34.63
CA VAL A 111 -19.63 -2.73 -35.86
C VAL A 111 -18.35 -3.55 -35.71
N ASP A 112 -17.34 -3.04 -35.00
CA ASP A 112 -16.09 -3.77 -34.73
C ASP A 112 -16.26 -4.91 -33.72
N GLU A 113 -17.21 -4.80 -32.78
CA GLU A 113 -17.52 -5.85 -31.81
C GLU A 113 -18.54 -6.87 -32.35
N VAL A 114 -19.28 -6.55 -33.42
CA VAL A 114 -20.06 -7.50 -34.22
C VAL A 114 -19.11 -8.36 -35.05
N LYS A 115 -18.36 -9.21 -34.36
CA LYS A 115 -17.82 -10.43 -34.95
C LYS A 115 -19.01 -11.29 -35.41
N PRO A 116 -18.89 -12.07 -36.49
CA PRO A 116 -19.91 -13.07 -36.79
C PRO A 116 -20.01 -13.96 -35.55
N LEU A 117 -21.14 -13.86 -34.84
CA LEU A 117 -21.41 -14.61 -33.63
C LEU A 117 -21.19 -16.09 -33.98
N ASP A 118 -20.22 -16.72 -33.34
CA ASP A 118 -20.14 -18.18 -33.32
C ASP A 118 -21.51 -18.66 -32.83
N THR A 119 -22.21 -19.45 -33.65
CA THR A 119 -23.61 -19.86 -33.50
C THR A 119 -23.91 -20.68 -32.23
N ASN A 120 -22.98 -20.74 -31.30
CA ASN A 120 -23.05 -21.53 -30.07
C ASN A 120 -23.45 -20.71 -28.83
N ASP A 121 -23.35 -19.37 -28.84
CA ASP A 121 -23.95 -18.50 -27.81
C ASP A 121 -25.36 -18.08 -28.22
N SER A 122 -26.20 -19.08 -28.50
CA SER A 122 -27.60 -18.89 -28.83
C SER A 122 -28.36 -18.41 -27.59
N LEU A 123 -28.52 -17.09 -27.43
CA LEU A 123 -29.84 -16.60 -27.02
C LEU A 123 -30.85 -17.27 -27.95
N PRO A 124 -31.93 -17.90 -27.45
CA PRO A 124 -32.92 -18.50 -28.33
C PRO A 124 -33.46 -17.37 -29.19
N ARG A 125 -33.03 -17.39 -30.45
CA ARG A 125 -33.40 -16.43 -31.48
C ARG A 125 -34.88 -16.69 -31.74
N HIS A 126 -35.75 -15.97 -31.03
CA HIS A 126 -37.19 -15.97 -31.28
C HIS A 126 -37.53 -15.08 -32.49
N ASP A 127 -36.55 -14.81 -33.37
CA ASP A 127 -36.76 -13.98 -34.53
C ASP A 127 -37.73 -14.66 -35.49
N GLU A 128 -37.68 -15.98 -35.66
CA GLU A 128 -38.63 -16.67 -36.53
C GLU A 128 -40.09 -16.57 -36.04
N GLU A 129 -40.35 -16.72 -34.73
CA GLU A 129 -41.71 -16.56 -34.18
C GLU A 129 -42.18 -15.10 -34.25
N MET A 130 -41.31 -14.15 -33.92
CA MET A 130 -41.62 -12.72 -33.99
C MET A 130 -41.82 -12.24 -35.43
N ILE A 131 -40.98 -12.69 -36.37
CA ILE A 131 -41.10 -12.41 -37.80
C ILE A 131 -42.42 -13.00 -38.32
N GLN A 132 -42.74 -14.22 -37.93
CA GLN A 132 -43.98 -14.87 -38.36
C GLN A 132 -45.22 -14.16 -37.80
N TYR A 133 -45.20 -13.71 -36.55
CA TYR A 133 -46.26 -12.89 -35.95
C TYR A 133 -46.44 -11.56 -36.68
N LEU A 134 -45.34 -10.86 -37.00
CA LEU A 134 -45.39 -9.60 -37.76
C LEU A 134 -45.94 -9.79 -39.19
N LEU A 135 -45.65 -10.94 -39.80
CA LEU A 135 -46.18 -11.30 -41.13
C LEU A 135 -47.67 -11.71 -41.07
N ASP A 136 -48.08 -12.46 -40.05
CA ASP A 136 -49.45 -12.99 -39.93
C ASP A 136 -50.44 -11.88 -39.55
N GLU A 137 -50.05 -11.00 -38.62
CA GLU A 137 -50.86 -9.86 -38.18
C GLU A 137 -50.71 -8.62 -39.08
N ASN A 138 -49.86 -8.68 -40.12
CA ASN A 138 -49.58 -7.58 -41.06
C ASN A 138 -49.32 -6.24 -40.34
N ILE A 139 -48.55 -6.29 -39.26
CA ILE A 139 -48.33 -5.14 -38.38
C ILE A 139 -47.33 -4.20 -39.06
N ASP A 140 -47.83 -3.04 -39.50
CA ASP A 140 -46.99 -2.00 -40.08
C ASP A 140 -46.09 -1.36 -39.03
N TYR A 141 -44.88 -0.96 -39.44
CA TYR A 141 -43.88 -0.33 -38.58
C TYR A 141 -44.40 0.94 -37.90
N THR A 142 -45.38 1.62 -38.50
CA THR A 142 -46.04 2.80 -37.93
C THR A 142 -46.80 2.48 -36.64
N THR A 143 -47.44 1.31 -36.57
CA THR A 143 -48.22 0.85 -35.41
C THR A 143 -47.33 0.54 -34.21
N LEU A 144 -46.11 0.09 -34.47
CA LEU A 144 -45.14 -0.26 -33.42
C LEU A 144 -44.57 0.98 -32.71
N ILE A 145 -44.49 2.11 -33.41
CA ILE A 145 -44.00 3.39 -32.86
C ILE A 145 -45.05 4.05 -31.95
N GLU A 146 -46.34 3.81 -32.18
CA GLU A 146 -47.40 4.40 -31.35
C GLU A 146 -47.62 3.67 -30.01
N GLN A 147 -47.08 2.45 -29.86
CA GLN A 147 -47.28 1.62 -28.67
C GLN A 147 -46.18 1.76 -27.60
N TYR A 148 -45.18 2.63 -27.83
CA TYR A 148 -44.16 3.02 -26.86
C TYR A 148 -43.99 4.55 -26.83
#